data_AF-Q1I8K3-F1
#
_entry.id   AF-Q1I8K3-F1
#
_cell.length_a   1.000
_cell.length_b   1.000
_cell.length_c   1.000
_cell.angle_alpha   90.00
_cell.angle_beta   90.00
_cell.angle_gamma   90.00
#
_symmetry.space_group_name_H-M   'P 1'
#
loop_
_entity.id
_entity.type
_entity.pdbx_description
1 polymer ?
#
loop_
_entity_poly.entity_id
_entity_poly.type
_entity_poly.pdbx_seq_one_letter_code
_entity_poly.pdbx_strand_id
1 'polypeptide(L)'
;MAEAQGKRVGQDLVAVEEVRSAKDALLASAAFRKSPRMSRLLDYLVEQALRECVRDTSEYAIGIGVFDRDPRYYSPGEDPVVRVQVGRLRAKLKHYYAVGDNTASLEIVVPLGCYMPEFRRLRPATCGFQQGNAFSICPFRCVAQAAEWECFAQGLHEELTHLLYKNLGRRIIVEPVGRAPQPMAGGHRLEGSVHVDAQRIRTSVRLIETATGCVTWSEQFNGEAYPQITHQEALASSICQALQAFLNTPQQERACLRG
;
A
#
# COMPACT_ATOMS: atom_id res chain seq x y z
N MET A 1 -32.96 -16.77 -25.27
CA MET A 1 -31.95 -15.80 -24.80
C MET A 1 -31.24 -16.47 -23.64
N ALA A 2 -30.02 -16.96 -23.88
CA ALA A 2 -29.33 -17.86 -22.97
C ALA A 2 -28.47 -17.07 -21.97
N GLU A 3 -28.63 -17.42 -20.69
CA GLU A 3 -27.92 -16.86 -19.55
C GLU A 3 -26.41 -17.05 -19.69
N ALA A 4 -25.66 -15.95 -19.80
CA ALA A 4 -24.21 -15.96 -19.73
C ALA A 4 -23.77 -16.18 -18.27
N GLN A 5 -23.78 -17.43 -17.83
CA GLN A 5 -23.16 -17.85 -16.56
C GLN A 5 -21.65 -17.64 -16.68
N GLY A 6 -21.17 -16.51 -16.14
CA GLY A 6 -19.77 -16.12 -16.17
C GLY A 6 -18.89 -17.15 -15.50
N LYS A 7 -18.04 -17.81 -16.31
CA LYS A 7 -16.99 -18.71 -15.83
C LYS A 7 -16.05 -17.94 -14.89
N ARG A 8 -15.76 -18.50 -13.71
CA ARG A 8 -14.97 -17.87 -12.64
C ARG A 8 -13.63 -18.60 -12.51
N VAL A 9 -12.51 -17.89 -12.57
CA VAL A 9 -11.16 -18.47 -12.59
C VAL A 9 -10.30 -17.87 -11.48
N GLY A 10 -9.47 -18.69 -10.83
CA GLY A 10 -8.49 -18.26 -9.80
C GLY A 10 -9.02 -18.28 -8.35
N GLN A 11 -8.12 -18.02 -7.39
CA GLN A 11 -8.38 -18.07 -5.94
C GLN A 11 -9.50 -17.10 -5.49
N ASP A 12 -9.70 -16.00 -6.23
CA ASP A 12 -10.63 -14.92 -5.88
C ASP A 12 -11.96 -14.91 -6.68
N LEU A 13 -12.26 -15.99 -7.43
CA LEU A 13 -13.47 -16.08 -8.27
C LEU A 13 -13.62 -14.87 -9.22
N VAL A 14 -12.64 -14.70 -10.11
CA VAL A 14 -12.56 -13.59 -11.07
C VAL A 14 -13.30 -13.96 -12.36
N ALA A 15 -14.10 -13.05 -12.92
CA ALA A 15 -14.77 -13.30 -14.19
C ALA A 15 -13.75 -13.35 -15.35
N VAL A 16 -13.95 -14.27 -16.31
CA VAL A 16 -13.06 -14.41 -17.49
C VAL A 16 -12.86 -13.09 -18.24
N GLU A 17 -13.89 -12.25 -18.33
CA GLU A 17 -13.82 -10.97 -19.03
C GLU A 17 -12.93 -9.94 -18.31
N GLU A 18 -12.94 -9.94 -16.97
CA GLU A 18 -12.05 -9.09 -16.16
C GLU A 18 -10.58 -9.48 -16.40
N VAL A 19 -10.30 -10.78 -16.49
CA VAL A 19 -8.95 -11.30 -16.77
C VAL A 19 -8.48 -10.88 -18.16
N ARG A 20 -9.34 -10.98 -19.19
CA ARG A 20 -9.01 -10.55 -20.56
C ARG A 20 -8.76 -9.05 -20.63
N SER A 21 -9.63 -8.26 -20.01
CA SER A 21 -9.46 -6.80 -19.96
C SER A 21 -8.14 -6.39 -19.28
N ALA A 22 -7.79 -7.03 -18.16
CA ALA A 22 -6.52 -6.79 -17.47
C ALA A 22 -5.30 -7.17 -18.33
N LYS A 23 -5.37 -8.31 -19.02
CA LYS A 23 -4.34 -8.74 -19.99
C LYS A 23 -4.15 -7.70 -21.08
N ASP A 24 -5.24 -7.26 -21.72
CA ASP A 24 -5.18 -6.33 -22.85
C ASP A 24 -4.63 -4.96 -22.43
N ALA A 25 -5.04 -4.45 -21.26
CA ALA A 25 -4.48 -3.22 -20.69
C ALA A 25 -2.97 -3.33 -20.44
N LEU A 26 -2.52 -4.48 -19.92
CA LEU A 26 -1.12 -4.75 -19.64
C LEU A 26 -0.31 -4.86 -20.94
N LEU A 27 -0.82 -5.55 -21.96
CA LEU A 27 -0.19 -5.64 -23.28
C LEU A 27 -0.11 -4.28 -24.00
N ALA A 28 -1.09 -3.40 -23.79
CA ALA A 28 -1.11 -2.06 -24.35
C ALA A 28 -0.13 -1.10 -23.63
N SER A 29 0.33 -1.42 -22.42
CA SER A 29 1.21 -0.56 -21.61
C SER A 29 2.57 -0.30 -22.25
N ALA A 30 3.19 0.84 -21.91
CA ALA A 30 4.55 1.17 -22.37
C ALA A 30 5.59 0.11 -21.97
N ALA A 31 5.36 -0.58 -20.85
CA ALA A 31 6.22 -1.67 -20.40
C ALA A 31 6.22 -2.82 -21.41
N PHE A 32 5.05 -3.26 -21.89
CA PHE A 32 4.94 -4.46 -22.75
C PHE A 32 4.97 -4.16 -24.25
N ARG A 33 4.56 -2.96 -24.66
CA ARG A 33 4.60 -2.53 -26.08
C ARG A 33 6.00 -2.63 -26.70
N LYS A 34 7.06 -2.45 -25.91
CA LYS A 34 8.47 -2.54 -26.36
C LYS A 34 9.06 -3.97 -26.29
N SER A 35 8.27 -5.00 -25.95
CA SER A 35 8.78 -6.37 -25.80
C SER A 35 7.82 -7.43 -26.36
N PRO A 36 7.75 -7.61 -27.69
CA PRO A 36 6.79 -8.51 -28.33
C PRO A 36 6.90 -9.96 -27.85
N ARG A 37 8.12 -10.43 -27.58
CA ARG A 37 8.35 -11.80 -27.07
C ARG A 37 7.77 -12.02 -25.66
N MET A 38 7.75 -10.99 -24.82
CA MET A 38 7.14 -11.05 -23.47
C MET A 38 5.63 -10.91 -23.53
N SER A 39 5.13 -10.08 -24.44
CA SER A 39 3.71 -9.99 -24.75
C SER A 39 3.15 -11.35 -25.19
N ARG A 40 3.83 -12.04 -26.13
CA ARG A 40 3.42 -13.37 -26.59
C ARG A 40 3.42 -14.42 -25.47
N LEU A 41 4.42 -14.37 -24.59
CA LEU A 41 4.50 -15.27 -23.44
C LEU A 41 3.34 -15.03 -22.46
N LEU A 42 3.10 -13.77 -22.07
CA LEU A 42 2.02 -13.43 -21.16
C LEU A 42 0.65 -13.80 -21.73
N ASP A 43 0.41 -13.48 -23.00
CA ASP A 43 -0.84 -13.78 -23.69
C ASP A 43 -1.11 -15.29 -23.69
N TYR A 44 -0.12 -16.09 -24.06
CA TYR A 44 -0.22 -17.55 -24.02
C TYR A 44 -0.56 -18.08 -22.62
N LEU A 45 0.15 -17.61 -21.58
CA LEU A 45 -0.07 -18.08 -20.21
C LEU A 45 -1.48 -17.74 -19.70
N VAL A 46 -1.97 -16.54 -19.98
CA VAL A 46 -3.32 -16.11 -19.56
C VAL A 46 -4.39 -16.90 -20.31
N GLU A 47 -4.26 -17.09 -21.62
CA GLU A 47 -5.21 -17.89 -22.40
C GLU A 47 -5.27 -19.35 -21.92
N GLN A 48 -4.13 -19.95 -21.55
CA GLN A 48 -4.13 -21.29 -20.97
C GLN A 48 -4.82 -21.36 -19.60
N ALA A 49 -4.62 -20.34 -18.76
CA ALA A 49 -5.30 -20.25 -17.47
C ALA A 49 -6.82 -20.07 -17.61
N LEU A 50 -7.28 -19.28 -18.59
CA LEU A 50 -8.71 -19.11 -18.89
C LEU A 50 -9.39 -20.38 -19.40
N ARG A 51 -8.63 -21.25 -20.07
CA ARG A 51 -9.09 -22.58 -20.50
C ARG A 51 -9.15 -23.59 -19.36
N GLU A 52 -8.64 -23.26 -18.17
CA GLU A 52 -8.45 -24.16 -17.01
C GLU A 52 -7.61 -25.40 -17.35
N CYS A 53 -6.78 -25.31 -18.40
CA CYS A 53 -5.90 -26.39 -18.82
C CYS A 53 -4.61 -26.38 -17.99
N VAL A 54 -4.68 -26.86 -16.75
CA VAL A 54 -3.52 -27.02 -15.84
C VAL A 54 -2.40 -27.86 -16.48
N ARG A 55 -2.74 -28.76 -17.42
CA ARG A 55 -1.78 -29.67 -18.07
C ARG A 55 -0.91 -28.99 -19.15
N ASP A 56 -1.27 -27.81 -19.66
CA ASP A 56 -0.61 -27.18 -20.82
C ASP A 56 0.37 -26.04 -20.44
N THR A 57 0.69 -25.89 -19.15
CA THR A 57 1.68 -24.91 -18.67
C THR A 57 3.02 -25.53 -18.30
N SER A 58 3.36 -26.69 -18.88
CA SER A 58 4.70 -27.27 -18.71
C SER A 58 5.77 -26.45 -19.45
N GLU A 59 7.03 -26.56 -19.01
CA GLU A 59 8.16 -25.90 -19.67
C GLU A 59 8.24 -26.28 -21.15
N TYR A 60 8.01 -27.56 -21.44
CA TYR A 60 7.98 -28.11 -22.79
C TYR A 60 6.91 -27.46 -23.68
N ALA A 61 5.67 -27.39 -23.20
CA ALA A 61 4.55 -26.80 -23.94
C ALA A 61 4.77 -25.31 -24.24
N ILE A 62 5.30 -24.56 -23.26
CA ILE A 62 5.61 -23.13 -23.43
C ILE A 62 6.75 -22.93 -24.44
N GLY A 63 7.78 -23.79 -24.39
CA GLY A 63 8.90 -23.74 -25.34
C GLY A 63 8.45 -23.85 -26.79
N ILE A 64 7.54 -24.77 -27.08
CA ILE A 64 7.00 -24.97 -28.43
C ILE A 64 5.99 -23.86 -28.77
N GLY A 65 5.01 -23.62 -27.90
CA GLY A 65 3.89 -22.71 -28.20
C GLY A 65 4.25 -21.22 -28.25
N VAL A 66 5.29 -20.80 -27.54
CA VAL A 66 5.70 -19.38 -27.44
C VAL A 66 7.05 -19.12 -28.08
N PHE A 67 8.01 -20.03 -27.91
CA PHE A 67 9.39 -19.83 -28.36
C PHE A 67 9.73 -20.57 -29.65
N ASP A 68 8.72 -21.11 -30.33
CA ASP A 68 8.82 -21.78 -31.63
C ASP A 68 9.94 -22.84 -31.64
N ARG A 69 10.13 -23.53 -30.50
CA ARG A 69 11.12 -24.61 -30.38
C ARG A 69 10.62 -25.86 -31.08
N ASP A 70 11.53 -26.57 -31.74
CA ASP A 70 11.22 -27.82 -32.41
C ASP A 70 10.92 -28.91 -31.37
N PRO A 71 9.71 -29.52 -31.35
CA PRO A 71 9.35 -30.59 -30.43
C PRO A 71 10.30 -31.79 -30.47
N ARG A 72 11.00 -32.01 -31.60
CA ARG A 72 11.91 -33.15 -31.77
C ARG A 72 13.23 -32.98 -31.03
N TYR A 73 13.64 -31.73 -30.76
CA TYR A 73 14.96 -31.41 -30.21
C TYR A 73 14.90 -30.60 -28.91
N TYR A 74 13.73 -30.08 -28.54
CA TYR A 74 13.60 -29.23 -27.37
C TYR A 74 13.51 -30.03 -26.08
N SER A 75 14.52 -29.86 -25.21
CA SER A 75 14.52 -30.38 -23.85
C SER A 75 14.57 -29.24 -22.82
N PRO A 76 13.59 -29.13 -21.90
CA PRO A 76 13.62 -28.19 -20.79
C PRO A 76 14.86 -28.32 -19.88
N GLY A 77 15.51 -29.49 -19.85
CA GLY A 77 16.73 -29.67 -19.07
C GLY A 77 17.90 -28.86 -19.65
N GLU A 78 17.99 -28.81 -20.97
CA GLU A 78 19.16 -28.28 -21.70
C GLU A 78 18.97 -26.83 -22.15
N ASP A 79 17.74 -26.43 -22.50
CA ASP A 79 17.43 -25.07 -22.93
C ASP A 79 16.59 -24.32 -21.87
N PRO A 80 17.21 -23.42 -21.08
CA PRO A 80 16.55 -22.69 -20.01
C PRO A 80 15.73 -21.49 -20.52
N VAL A 81 15.49 -21.35 -21.83
CA VAL A 81 14.79 -20.18 -22.41
C VAL A 81 13.47 -19.87 -21.68
N VAL A 82 12.65 -20.88 -21.38
CA VAL A 82 11.38 -20.68 -20.68
C VAL A 82 11.62 -20.16 -19.27
N ARG A 83 12.50 -20.81 -18.48
CA ARG A 83 12.84 -20.37 -17.12
C ARG A 83 13.34 -18.93 -17.08
N VAL A 84 14.24 -18.57 -17.99
CA VAL A 84 14.82 -17.22 -18.06
C VAL A 84 13.75 -16.19 -18.45
N GLN A 85 12.96 -16.48 -19.47
CA GLN A 85 11.95 -15.54 -19.95
C GLN A 85 10.79 -15.39 -18.95
N VAL A 86 10.36 -16.45 -18.29
CA VAL A 86 9.37 -16.36 -17.21
C VAL A 86 9.93 -15.58 -16.02
N GLY A 87 11.20 -15.77 -15.66
CA GLY A 87 11.87 -14.96 -14.63
C GLY A 87 11.83 -13.45 -14.96
N ARG A 88 12.13 -13.10 -16.22
CA ARG A 88 12.02 -11.71 -16.71
C ARG A 88 10.58 -11.22 -16.72
N LEU A 89 9.62 -12.06 -17.11
CA LEU A 89 8.20 -11.74 -17.07
C LEU A 89 7.75 -11.42 -15.64
N ARG A 90 8.11 -12.25 -14.65
CA ARG A 90 7.80 -12.02 -13.23
C ARG A 90 8.35 -10.67 -12.74
N ALA A 91 9.61 -10.38 -13.02
CA ALA A 91 10.23 -9.09 -12.63
C ALA A 91 9.52 -7.90 -13.30
N LYS A 92 9.12 -8.07 -14.57
CA LYS A 92 8.44 -7.03 -15.33
C LYS A 92 7.00 -6.79 -14.88
N LEU A 93 6.25 -7.84 -14.59
CA LEU A 93 4.92 -7.77 -13.98
C LEU A 93 5.01 -7.07 -12.62
N LYS A 94 5.96 -7.48 -11.77
CA LYS A 94 6.20 -6.82 -10.47
C LYS A 94 6.48 -5.33 -10.62
N HIS A 95 7.32 -4.93 -11.58
CA HIS A 95 7.61 -3.52 -11.84
C HIS A 95 6.39 -2.76 -12.40
N TYR A 96 5.65 -3.37 -13.34
CA TYR A 96 4.45 -2.78 -13.90
C TYR A 96 3.41 -2.49 -12.82
N TYR A 97 3.13 -3.44 -11.92
CA TYR A 97 2.18 -3.24 -10.83
C TYR A 97 2.72 -2.38 -9.68
N ALA A 98 4.03 -2.22 -9.54
CA ALA A 98 4.62 -1.29 -8.57
C ALA A 98 4.63 0.18 -9.03
N VAL A 99 4.71 0.42 -10.35
CA VAL A 99 4.75 1.76 -10.95
C VAL A 99 3.39 2.21 -11.49
N GLY A 100 2.49 1.27 -11.76
CA GLY A 100 1.20 1.53 -12.39
C GLY A 100 0.31 2.45 -11.55
N ASP A 101 -0.34 3.40 -12.21
CA ASP A 101 -1.42 4.17 -11.62
C ASP A 101 -2.50 3.22 -11.11
N ASN A 102 -3.10 3.59 -9.99
CA ASN A 102 -3.99 2.81 -9.11
C ASN A 102 -5.32 2.31 -9.74
N THR A 103 -5.40 2.25 -11.08
CA THR A 103 -6.57 1.94 -11.89
C THR A 103 -6.72 0.44 -12.19
N ALA A 104 -5.66 -0.36 -12.03
CA ALA A 104 -5.73 -1.80 -12.24
C ALA A 104 -6.47 -2.48 -11.06
N SER A 105 -7.64 -3.07 -11.35
CA SER A 105 -8.45 -3.85 -10.39
C SER A 105 -8.06 -5.33 -10.32
N LEU A 106 -7.04 -5.75 -11.09
CA LEU A 106 -6.61 -7.14 -11.17
C LEU A 106 -5.09 -7.24 -11.39
N GLU A 107 -4.43 -8.04 -10.55
CA GLU A 107 -3.02 -8.39 -10.68
C GLU A 107 -2.90 -9.79 -11.27
N ILE A 108 -2.06 -9.91 -12.29
CA ILE A 108 -1.64 -11.18 -12.86
C ILE A 108 -0.28 -11.54 -12.26
N VAL A 109 -0.25 -12.61 -11.46
CA VAL A 109 0.97 -13.11 -10.80
C VAL A 109 1.36 -14.44 -11.43
N VAL A 110 2.65 -14.65 -11.69
CA VAL A 110 3.17 -15.98 -12.07
C VAL A 110 4.00 -16.53 -10.91
N PRO A 111 3.48 -17.45 -10.08
CA PRO A 111 4.15 -17.95 -8.88
C PRO A 111 5.48 -18.62 -9.18
N LEU A 112 6.37 -18.73 -8.19
CA LEU A 112 7.60 -19.52 -8.29
C LEU A 112 7.25 -21.03 -8.27
N GLY A 113 7.97 -21.83 -9.04
CA GLY A 113 7.77 -23.29 -9.11
C GLY A 113 6.68 -23.76 -10.08
N CYS A 114 5.83 -22.87 -10.57
CA CYS A 114 4.89 -23.14 -11.66
C CYS A 114 4.91 -22.03 -12.72
N TYR A 115 4.29 -22.29 -13.87
CA TYR A 115 4.13 -21.30 -14.94
C TYR A 115 2.68 -20.86 -15.13
N MET A 116 1.76 -21.42 -14.35
CA MET A 116 0.35 -21.06 -14.41
C MET A 116 0.12 -19.73 -13.71
N PRO A 117 -0.44 -18.71 -14.38
CA PRO A 117 -0.72 -17.44 -13.75
C PRO A 117 -1.88 -17.57 -12.77
N GLU A 118 -1.77 -16.85 -11.66
CA GLU A 118 -2.82 -16.61 -10.70
C GLU A 118 -3.37 -15.20 -10.89
N PHE A 119 -4.68 -15.07 -10.76
CA PHE A 119 -5.38 -13.80 -10.84
C PHE A 119 -5.79 -13.38 -9.44
N ARG A 120 -5.22 -12.27 -8.98
CA ARG A 120 -5.54 -11.68 -7.68
C ARG A 120 -6.34 -10.42 -7.92
N ARG A 121 -7.45 -10.25 -7.22
CA ARG A 121 -8.08 -8.94 -7.19
C ARG A 121 -7.13 -7.99 -6.46
N LEU A 122 -6.48 -7.12 -7.23
CA LEU A 122 -6.09 -5.85 -6.66
C LEU A 122 -7.41 -5.24 -6.27
N ARG A 123 -7.63 -4.98 -4.99
CA ARG A 123 -8.65 -3.99 -4.68
C ARG A 123 -8.24 -2.81 -5.54
N PRO A 124 -9.05 -2.38 -6.54
CA PRO A 124 -8.78 -1.11 -7.14
C PRO A 124 -8.62 -0.18 -5.95
N ALA A 125 -7.68 0.75 -5.98
CA ALA A 125 -8.06 1.98 -5.32
C ALA A 125 -9.29 2.41 -6.12
N THR A 126 -10.47 1.97 -5.68
CA THR A 126 -11.71 2.55 -6.08
C THR A 126 -11.42 4.03 -6.03
N CYS A 127 -11.72 4.73 -7.11
CA CYS A 127 -11.99 6.13 -6.98
C CYS A 127 -13.24 6.17 -6.08
N GLY A 128 -13.01 6.16 -4.76
CA GLY A 128 -13.89 5.57 -3.75
C GLY A 128 -13.18 4.94 -2.52
N PHE A 129 -11.85 4.75 -2.54
CA PHE A 129 -11.05 4.76 -1.32
C PHE A 129 -10.77 6.22 -1.05
N GLN A 130 -11.19 6.70 0.12
CA GLN A 130 -10.65 7.92 0.69
C GLN A 130 -9.11 7.81 0.67
N GLN A 131 -8.46 8.39 -0.33
CA GLN A 131 -7.07 8.80 -0.23
C GLN A 131 -6.99 9.67 1.02
N GLY A 132 -6.23 9.26 2.04
CA GLY A 132 -6.04 10.10 3.23
C GLY A 132 -5.90 9.47 4.61
N ASN A 133 -5.60 8.16 4.78
CA ASN A 133 -5.62 7.58 6.14
C ASN A 133 -4.48 6.64 6.51
N ALA A 134 -3.39 6.55 5.75
CA ALA A 134 -2.16 6.01 6.32
C ALA A 134 -1.52 7.13 7.15
N PHE A 135 -1.38 6.94 8.45
CA PHE A 135 -0.80 7.91 9.37
C PHE A 135 0.62 7.49 9.71
N SER A 136 1.61 8.31 9.43
CA SER A 136 2.88 8.21 10.11
C SER A 136 2.86 9.04 11.39
N ILE A 137 3.36 8.49 12.50
CA ILE A 137 3.58 9.27 13.72
C ILE A 137 5.08 9.48 13.91
N CYS A 138 5.48 10.74 14.07
CA CYS A 138 6.85 11.08 14.43
C CYS A 138 7.02 11.09 15.95
N PRO A 139 8.23 10.81 16.45
CA PRO A 139 8.58 11.04 17.85
C PRO A 139 8.25 12.48 18.26
N PHE A 140 7.62 12.64 19.41
CA PHE A 140 7.27 13.97 19.92
C PHE A 140 8.55 14.70 20.31
N ARG A 141 8.71 15.92 19.81
CA ARG A 141 9.88 16.76 20.09
C ARG A 141 9.69 17.46 21.43
N CYS A 142 10.61 17.25 22.37
CA CYS A 142 10.71 18.10 23.55
C CYS A 142 11.48 19.38 23.21
N VAL A 143 10.97 20.53 23.65
CA VAL A 143 11.62 21.86 23.50
C VAL A 143 12.07 22.43 24.86
N ALA A 144 11.89 21.67 25.94
CA ALA A 144 12.42 22.00 27.26
C ALA A 144 13.88 21.54 27.40
N GLN A 145 14.64 22.19 28.27
CA GLN A 145 16.06 21.87 28.49
C GLN A 145 16.30 20.76 29.53
N ALA A 146 15.26 20.22 30.18
CA ALA A 146 15.42 19.22 31.23
C ALA A 146 15.08 17.81 30.75
N ALA A 147 15.94 16.85 31.08
CA ALA A 147 15.86 15.45 30.65
C ALA A 147 14.56 14.74 31.05
N GLU A 148 13.99 15.11 32.20
CA GLU A 148 12.68 14.62 32.66
C GLU A 148 11.56 14.86 31.64
N TRP A 149 11.60 15.98 30.91
CA TRP A 149 10.62 16.33 29.89
C TRP A 149 10.87 15.65 28.55
N GLU A 150 12.09 15.23 28.27
CA GLU A 150 12.41 14.37 27.13
C GLU A 150 11.83 12.96 27.35
N CYS A 151 12.05 12.38 28.54
CA CYS A 151 11.40 11.13 28.93
C CYS A 151 9.88 11.24 28.91
N PHE A 152 9.33 12.39 29.36
CA PHE A 152 7.91 12.66 29.29
C PHE A 152 7.38 12.65 27.86
N ALA A 153 8.05 13.36 26.93
CA ALA A 153 7.64 13.43 25.53
C ALA A 153 7.74 12.06 24.82
N GLN A 154 8.74 11.26 25.17
CA GLN A 154 8.85 9.89 24.67
C GLN A 154 7.72 8.99 25.19
N GLY A 155 7.43 9.03 26.49
CA GLY A 155 6.31 8.26 27.06
C GLY A 155 4.96 8.69 26.48
N LEU A 156 4.76 9.99 26.24
CA LEU A 156 3.58 10.51 25.55
C LEU A 156 3.46 9.96 24.12
N HIS A 157 4.58 9.86 23.39
CA HIS A 157 4.60 9.29 22.05
C HIS A 157 4.23 7.80 22.04
N GLU A 158 4.76 7.01 22.99
CA GLU A 158 4.45 5.58 23.12
C GLU A 158 2.97 5.37 23.46
N GLU A 159 2.44 6.13 24.42
CA GLU A 159 1.03 6.05 24.83
C GLU A 159 0.09 6.47 23.70
N LEU A 160 0.40 7.58 23.01
CA LEU A 160 -0.40 8.02 21.87
C LEU A 160 -0.35 7.00 20.72
N THR A 161 0.82 6.40 20.45
CA THR A 161 0.95 5.33 19.46
C THR A 161 0.09 4.12 19.82
N HIS A 162 0.09 3.72 21.09
CA HIS A 162 -0.75 2.63 21.61
C HIS A 162 -2.24 2.93 21.42
N LEU A 163 -2.70 4.10 21.86
CA LEU A 163 -4.11 4.51 21.75
C LEU A 163 -4.56 4.65 20.30
N LEU A 164 -3.73 5.22 19.43
CA LEU A 164 -4.04 5.33 18.02
C LEU A 164 -4.11 3.93 17.38
N TYR A 165 -3.20 3.02 17.69
CA TYR A 165 -3.26 1.64 17.18
C TYR A 165 -4.55 0.94 17.62
N LYS A 166 -4.92 1.08 18.89
CA LYS A 166 -6.14 0.50 19.46
C LYS A 166 -7.41 1.03 18.80
N ASN A 167 -7.47 2.32 18.47
CA ASN A 167 -8.69 2.96 17.96
C ASN A 167 -8.77 3.05 16.42
N LEU A 168 -7.64 3.23 15.72
CA LEU A 168 -7.59 3.40 14.26
C LEU A 168 -7.10 2.14 13.52
N GLY A 169 -6.63 1.11 14.26
CA GLY A 169 -6.21 -0.18 13.73
C GLY A 169 -4.88 -0.14 12.94
N ARG A 170 -4.73 -1.02 11.95
CA ARG A 170 -3.51 -1.25 11.14
C ARG A 170 -3.10 -0.09 10.21
N ARG A 171 -3.59 1.13 10.45
CA ARG A 171 -3.41 2.29 9.57
C ARG A 171 -2.25 3.21 9.99
N ILE A 172 -1.50 2.85 11.04
CA ILE A 172 -0.42 3.65 11.62
C ILE A 172 0.93 3.03 11.30
N ILE A 173 1.84 3.87 10.81
CA ILE A 173 3.25 3.58 10.58
C ILE A 173 4.02 4.39 11.62
N VAL A 174 4.84 3.72 12.43
CA VAL A 174 5.70 4.39 13.39
C VAL A 174 7.01 4.73 12.70
N GLU A 175 7.35 6.02 12.65
CA GLU A 175 8.63 6.44 12.07
C GLU A 175 9.76 6.23 13.10
N PRO A 176 10.85 5.53 12.72
CA PRO A 176 11.92 5.24 13.66
C PRO A 176 12.69 6.51 14.06
N VAL A 177 13.02 6.61 15.34
CA VAL A 177 13.82 7.71 15.91
C VAL A 177 15.15 7.84 15.16
N GLY A 178 15.49 9.05 14.71
CA GLY A 178 16.78 9.37 14.08
C GLY A 178 16.88 9.07 12.58
N ARG A 179 15.81 8.58 11.94
CA ARG A 179 15.76 8.41 10.47
C ARG A 179 14.92 9.51 9.83
N ALA A 180 15.32 9.97 8.65
CA ALA A 180 14.48 10.86 7.85
C ALA A 180 13.15 10.18 7.52
N PRO A 181 11.99 10.89 7.61
CA PRO A 181 10.69 10.33 7.29
C PRO A 181 10.70 9.75 5.88
N GLN A 182 10.14 8.56 5.70
CA GLN A 182 10.04 8.00 4.36
C GLN A 182 8.91 8.69 3.59
N PRO A 183 9.13 9.11 2.33
CA PRO A 183 8.06 9.70 1.54
C PRO A 183 6.95 8.66 1.32
N MET A 184 5.80 8.93 1.93
CA MET A 184 4.60 8.12 1.77
C MET A 184 3.69 8.75 0.72
N ALA A 185 3.37 7.99 -0.33
CA ALA A 185 2.39 8.40 -1.33
C ALA A 185 0.97 8.33 -0.73
N GLY A 186 0.35 9.49 -0.48
CA GLY A 186 -1.07 9.60 -0.08
C GLY A 186 -1.37 9.36 1.40
N GLY A 187 -0.52 9.83 2.32
CA GLY A 187 -0.69 9.70 3.77
C GLY A 187 -0.70 11.03 4.52
N HIS A 188 -0.90 10.95 5.84
CA HIS A 188 -0.73 12.07 6.75
C HIS A 188 0.40 11.78 7.74
N ARG A 189 1.15 12.80 8.15
CA ARG A 189 2.17 12.73 9.18
C ARG A 189 1.70 13.49 10.41
N LEU A 190 1.71 12.83 11.56
CA LEU A 190 1.42 13.41 12.86
C LEU A 190 2.73 13.86 13.49
N GLU A 191 2.86 15.16 13.71
CA GLU A 191 3.98 15.78 14.39
C GLU A 191 3.52 16.38 15.72
N GLY A 192 4.29 16.16 16.78
CA GLY A 192 4.01 16.71 18.11
C GLY A 192 5.22 17.43 18.68
N SER A 193 4.99 18.58 19.32
CA SER A 193 6.00 19.27 20.13
C SER A 193 5.48 19.53 21.53
N VAL A 194 6.33 19.30 22.52
CA VAL A 194 6.07 19.56 23.94
C VAL A 194 6.96 20.72 24.38
N HIS A 195 6.33 21.80 24.82
CA HIS A 195 6.97 22.97 25.40
C HIS A 195 6.63 23.01 26.88
N VAL A 196 7.61 23.30 27.71
CA VAL A 196 7.42 23.37 29.16
C VAL A 196 8.13 24.61 29.69
N ASP A 197 7.41 25.36 30.54
CA ASP A 197 7.97 26.40 31.38
C ASP A 197 7.83 26.03 32.87
N ALA A 198 8.14 26.95 33.78
CA ALA A 198 8.15 26.69 35.22
C ALA A 198 6.80 26.21 35.80
N GLN A 199 5.67 26.47 35.13
CA GLN A 199 4.34 26.12 35.66
C GLN A 199 3.41 25.47 34.63
N ARG A 200 3.73 25.53 33.34
CA ARG A 200 2.82 25.12 32.26
C ARG A 200 3.49 24.24 31.23
N ILE A 201 2.71 23.26 30.78
CA ILE A 201 3.01 22.46 29.59
C ILE A 201 2.11 22.93 28.44
N ARG A 202 2.69 23.02 27.25
CA ARG A 202 1.97 23.19 25.99
C ARG A 202 2.41 22.12 25.02
N THR A 203 1.46 21.28 24.62
CA THR A 203 1.66 20.27 23.59
C THR A 203 0.94 20.71 22.33
N SER A 204 1.71 20.94 21.25
CA SER A 204 1.16 21.26 19.94
C SER A 204 1.21 20.03 19.07
N VAL A 205 0.08 19.63 18.48
CA VAL A 205 -0.01 18.47 17.60
C VAL A 205 -0.52 18.92 16.24
N ARG A 206 0.11 18.44 15.17
CA ARG A 206 -0.20 18.81 13.78
C ARG A 206 -0.31 17.58 12.92
N LEU A 207 -1.30 17.59 12.04
CA LEU A 207 -1.47 16.61 10.98
C LEU A 207 -1.11 17.26 9.65
N ILE A 208 -0.12 16.70 8.97
CA ILE A 208 0.45 17.23 7.73
C ILE A 208 0.18 16.25 6.60
N GLU A 209 -0.41 16.69 5.50
CA GLU A 209 -0.56 15.86 4.30
C GLU A 209 0.81 15.65 3.65
N THR A 210 1.24 14.40 3.44
CA THR A 210 2.61 14.11 2.98
C THR A 210 2.84 14.50 1.52
N ALA A 211 1.80 14.55 0.71
CA ALA A 211 1.87 14.90 -0.71
C ALA A 211 2.09 16.41 -0.93
N THR A 212 1.42 17.25 -0.14
CA THR A 212 1.43 18.72 -0.31
C THR A 212 2.31 19.42 0.73
N GLY A 213 2.60 18.76 1.86
CA GLY A 213 3.23 19.37 3.02
C GLY A 213 2.31 20.33 3.77
N CYS A 214 1.03 20.43 3.40
CA CYS A 214 0.08 21.32 4.05
C CYS A 214 -0.37 20.79 5.40
N VAL A 215 -0.48 21.67 6.39
CA VAL A 215 -1.13 21.36 7.66
C VAL A 215 -2.64 21.22 7.41
N THR A 216 -3.17 20.04 7.69
CA THR A 216 -4.59 19.70 7.53
C THR A 216 -5.38 19.84 8.82
N TRP A 217 -4.70 19.69 9.96
CA TRP A 217 -5.23 19.91 11.30
C TRP A 217 -4.10 20.30 12.25
N SER A 218 -4.41 21.13 13.24
CA SER A 218 -3.49 21.48 14.32
C SER A 218 -4.29 21.83 15.56
N GLU A 219 -3.84 21.34 16.71
CA GLU A 219 -4.45 21.67 18.00
C GLU A 219 -3.38 21.83 19.09
N GLN A 220 -3.72 22.58 20.14
CA GLN A 220 -2.85 22.84 21.27
C GLN A 220 -3.52 22.41 22.56
N PHE A 221 -2.79 21.65 23.36
CA PHE A 221 -3.20 21.15 24.66
C PHE A 221 -2.34 21.82 25.73
N ASN A 222 -2.96 22.63 26.59
CA ASN A 222 -2.28 23.35 27.66
C ASN A 222 -2.68 22.77 29.01
N GLY A 223 -1.75 22.71 29.96
CA GLY A 223 -1.99 22.22 31.31
C GLY A 223 -0.91 22.67 32.29
N GLU A 224 -1.03 22.23 33.55
CA GLU A 224 -0.01 22.43 34.58
C GLU A 224 1.20 21.52 34.34
N ALA A 225 2.41 22.01 34.58
CA ALA A 225 3.62 21.24 34.33
C ALA A 225 3.92 20.26 35.49
N TYR A 226 3.57 18.98 35.32
CA TYR A 226 4.03 17.88 36.17
C TYR A 226 4.35 16.62 35.34
N PRO A 227 5.54 16.01 35.47
CA PRO A 227 6.01 14.91 34.62
C PRO A 227 5.61 13.53 35.19
N GLN A 228 4.30 13.30 35.36
CA GLN A 228 3.76 12.04 35.89
C GLN A 228 3.06 11.25 34.79
N ILE A 229 3.02 9.91 34.93
CA ILE A 229 2.39 9.00 33.96
C ILE A 229 0.91 9.33 33.76
N THR A 230 0.19 9.63 34.83
CA THR A 230 -1.23 10.03 34.77
C THR A 230 -1.46 11.22 33.84
N HIS A 231 -0.51 12.15 33.78
CA HIS A 231 -0.58 13.29 32.89
C HIS A 231 -0.35 12.88 31.43
N GLN A 232 0.59 11.97 31.18
CA GLN A 232 0.85 11.43 29.85
C GLN A 232 -0.38 10.72 29.30
N GLU A 233 -1.03 9.87 30.10
CA GLU A 233 -2.24 9.12 29.73
C GLU A 233 -3.42 10.05 29.43
N ALA A 234 -3.65 11.04 30.29
CA ALA A 234 -4.73 12.02 30.10
C ALA A 234 -4.51 12.86 28.83
N LEU A 235 -3.27 13.32 28.61
CA LEU A 235 -2.90 14.12 27.45
C LEU A 235 -3.00 13.28 26.16
N ALA A 236 -2.48 12.06 26.15
CA ALA A 236 -2.57 11.14 25.01
C ALA A 236 -4.03 10.83 24.65
N SER A 237 -4.87 10.59 25.66
CA SER A 237 -6.31 10.34 25.49
C SER A 237 -7.03 11.54 24.87
N SER A 238 -6.74 12.75 25.36
CA SER A 238 -7.30 14.00 24.83
C SER A 238 -6.90 14.24 23.38
N ILE A 239 -5.60 14.08 23.06
CA ILE A 239 -5.09 14.18 21.69
C ILE A 239 -5.76 13.15 20.77
N CYS A 240 -5.88 11.90 21.24
CA CYS A 240 -6.49 10.82 20.47
C CYS A 240 -7.96 11.10 20.17
N GLN A 241 -8.74 11.59 21.16
CA GLN A 241 -10.14 11.98 20.97
C GLN A 241 -10.28 13.13 19.98
N ALA A 242 -9.49 14.19 20.12
CA ALA A 242 -9.52 15.34 19.22
C ALA A 242 -9.18 14.94 17.77
N LEU A 243 -8.16 14.11 17.61
CA LEU A 243 -7.78 13.58 16.29
C LEU A 243 -8.89 12.69 15.71
N GLN A 244 -9.48 11.80 16.49
CA GLN A 244 -10.61 10.97 16.04
C GLN A 244 -11.81 11.80 15.63
N ALA A 245 -12.15 12.84 16.41
CA ALA A 245 -13.24 13.75 16.06
C ALA A 245 -12.99 14.39 14.70
N PHE A 246 -11.80 14.95 14.47
CA PHE A 246 -11.41 15.53 13.18
C PHE A 246 -11.44 14.50 12.02
N LEU A 247 -10.97 13.28 12.25
CA LEU A 247 -10.94 12.22 11.24
C LEU A 247 -12.34 11.72 10.88
N ASN A 248 -13.27 11.72 11.83
CA ASN A 248 -14.66 11.28 11.65
C ASN A 248 -15.56 12.39 11.06
N THR A 249 -15.14 13.66 11.08
CA THR A 249 -15.88 14.76 10.44
C THR A 249 -15.84 14.62 8.91
N PRO A 250 -17.00 14.60 8.22
CA PRO A 250 -17.06 14.48 6.76
C PRO A 250 -16.40 15.66 6.06
N GLN A 251 -15.78 15.38 4.92
CA GLN A 251 -14.90 16.29 4.17
C GLN A 251 -15.57 17.61 3.72
N GLN A 252 -16.91 17.70 3.70
CA GLN A 252 -17.68 18.90 3.35
C GLN A 252 -17.70 19.99 4.44
N GLU A 253 -17.62 19.63 5.72
CA GLU A 253 -17.55 20.63 6.82
C GLU A 253 -16.11 21.14 7.06
N ARG A 254 -15.11 20.42 6.52
CA ARG A 254 -13.68 20.80 6.60
C ARG A 254 -13.35 22.09 5.83
N ALA A 255 -14.21 22.51 4.91
CA ALA A 255 -14.08 23.79 4.19
C ALA A 255 -14.68 24.97 4.95
N CYS A 256 -15.66 24.74 5.85
CA CYS A 256 -16.38 25.81 6.56
C CYS A 256 -15.63 26.32 7.81
N LEU A 257 -14.70 25.55 8.37
CA LEU A 257 -13.80 25.99 9.46
C LEU A 257 -12.57 26.78 8.97
N ARG A 258 -12.50 27.11 7.67
CA ARG A 258 -11.49 28.00 7.08
C ARG A 258 -11.91 29.48 7.08
N GLY A 259 -13.03 29.82 7.72
CA GLY A 259 -13.54 31.19 7.86
C GLY A 259 -13.04 31.88 9.11
#